data_AF-A0A672RMB8-F1
#
_entry.id   AF-A0A672RMB8-F1
#
_cell.length_a   1.000
_cell.length_b   1.000
_cell.length_c   1.000
_cell.angle_alpha   90.00
_cell.angle_beta   90.00
_cell.angle_gamma   90.00
#
_symmetry.space_group_name_H-M   'P 1'
#
loop_
_entity.id
_entity.type
_entity.pdbx_description
1 polymer ?
#
loop_
_entity_poly.entity_id
_entity_poly.type
_entity_poly.pdbx_seq_one_letter_code
_entity_poly.pdbx_strand_id
1 'polypeptide(L)'
;IEFLFPFSLNSSPAKPISLVERCWCRSTVNTVPQRSIRELKFLHTPNCPFQVIAKLKNNKEVCINPETKWLQQYLRNAMNKMKKAQQQQS
;
A
#
# COMPACT_ATOMS: atom_id res chain seq x y z
N ILE A 1 10.18 -54.45 -6.26
CA ILE A 1 11.17 -53.92 -5.29
C ILE A 1 11.28 -52.43 -5.59
N GLU A 2 10.30 -51.68 -5.08
CA GLU A 2 10.41 -50.23 -4.93
C GLU A 2 11.31 -49.92 -3.73
N PHE A 3 11.66 -48.65 -3.54
CA PHE A 3 12.44 -48.06 -2.44
C PHE A 3 13.96 -47.95 -2.69
N LEU A 4 14.38 -46.80 -3.23
CA LEU A 4 14.91 -45.68 -2.41
C LEU A 4 15.44 -44.57 -3.32
N PHE A 5 14.59 -43.60 -3.66
CA PHE A 5 15.05 -42.26 -4.00
C PHE A 5 15.44 -41.55 -2.70
N PRO A 6 16.68 -41.05 -2.53
CA PRO A 6 16.99 -40.16 -1.42
C PRO A 6 16.39 -38.78 -1.76
N PHE A 7 15.14 -38.56 -1.34
CA PHE A 7 14.61 -37.21 -1.15
C PHE A 7 15.35 -36.59 0.03
N SER A 8 16.50 -35.97 -0.24
CA SER A 8 17.12 -35.08 0.73
C SER A 8 16.26 -33.83 0.85
N LEU A 9 15.33 -33.85 1.81
CA LEU A 9 14.69 -32.67 2.36
C LEU A 9 15.77 -31.73 2.90
N ASN A 10 16.20 -30.78 2.08
CA ASN A 10 16.90 -29.60 2.57
C ASN A 10 15.87 -28.72 3.31
N SER A 11 15.67 -29.02 4.60
CA SER A 11 14.97 -28.16 5.53
C SER A 11 15.79 -26.86 5.69
N SER A 12 15.55 -25.90 4.80
CA SER A 12 15.87 -24.52 5.13
C SER A 12 15.02 -24.13 6.34
N PRO A 13 15.58 -23.55 7.40
CA PRO A 13 14.79 -22.97 8.48
C PRO A 13 14.04 -21.77 7.90
N ALA A 14 12.87 -22.03 7.32
CA ALA A 14 11.86 -21.03 7.10
C ALA A 14 11.52 -20.51 8.50
N LYS A 15 12.07 -19.33 8.81
CA LYS A 15 11.76 -18.56 10.01
C LYS A 15 10.25 -18.61 10.26
N PRO A 16 9.80 -18.78 11.50
CA PRO A 16 8.38 -18.88 11.80
C PRO A 16 7.64 -17.72 11.12
N ILE A 17 6.49 -18.03 10.53
CA ILE A 17 5.60 -17.11 9.83
C ILE A 17 4.93 -16.22 10.88
N SER A 18 5.72 -15.46 11.64
CA SER A 18 5.27 -14.64 12.76
C SER A 18 4.78 -13.30 12.22
N LEU A 19 3.53 -13.27 11.76
CA LEU A 19 2.58 -12.13 11.82
C LEU A 19 3.00 -10.72 11.30
N VAL A 20 4.19 -10.52 10.75
CA VAL A 20 4.75 -9.18 10.42
C VAL A 20 5.12 -8.98 8.94
N GLU A 21 5.24 -10.03 8.11
CA GLU A 21 6.04 -9.90 6.87
C GLU A 21 5.28 -9.71 5.53
N ARG A 22 4.03 -9.24 5.49
CA ARG A 22 3.34 -8.95 4.20
C ARG A 22 2.49 -7.68 4.19
N CYS A 23 2.91 -6.61 4.85
CA CYS A 23 2.30 -5.32 4.51
C CYS A 23 2.52 -5.06 3.01
N TRP A 24 1.49 -4.54 2.32
CA TRP A 24 1.49 -4.42 0.85
C TRP A 24 2.67 -3.56 0.38
N CYS A 25 3.05 -2.58 1.19
CA CYS A 25 4.24 -1.78 1.01
C CYS A 25 5.40 -2.24 1.91
N ARG A 26 6.54 -2.61 1.30
CA ARG A 26 7.85 -2.77 1.99
C ARG A 26 8.56 -1.44 2.24
N SER A 27 8.35 -0.44 1.37
CA SER A 27 8.95 0.89 1.49
C SER A 27 8.05 1.93 0.83
N THR A 28 8.05 3.15 1.35
CA THR A 28 7.28 4.27 0.80
C THR A 28 8.18 5.24 0.07
N VAL A 29 7.67 5.84 -1.00
CA VAL A 29 8.31 6.94 -1.72
C VAL A 29 7.62 8.25 -1.38
N ASN A 30 8.41 9.26 -1.03
CA ASN A 30 7.89 10.59 -0.66
C ASN A 30 7.81 11.54 -1.87
N THR A 31 8.47 11.18 -2.97
CA THR A 31 8.69 12.05 -4.13
C THR A 31 7.89 11.58 -5.35
N VAL A 32 6.56 11.44 -5.20
CA VAL A 32 5.68 11.10 -6.32
C VAL A 32 4.93 12.34 -6.79
N PRO A 33 5.06 12.76 -8.06
CA PRO A 33 4.30 13.90 -8.56
C PRO A 33 2.85 13.52 -8.86
N GLN A 34 1.90 14.29 -8.35
CA GLN A 34 0.46 14.07 -8.55
C GLN A 34 0.06 13.88 -10.03
N ARG A 35 0.73 14.57 -10.97
CA ARG A 35 0.43 14.48 -12.42
C ARG A 35 0.61 13.07 -13.01
N SER A 36 1.49 12.28 -12.40
CA SER A 36 1.82 10.92 -12.83
C SER A 36 0.87 9.88 -12.25
N ILE A 37 0.11 10.25 -11.22
CA ILE A 37 -0.80 9.35 -10.51
C ILE A 37 -2.11 9.26 -11.29
N ARG A 38 -2.50 8.04 -11.61
CA ARG A 38 -3.78 7.70 -12.22
C ARG A 38 -4.84 7.43 -11.16
N GLU A 39 -4.47 6.74 -10.10
CA GLU A 39 -5.38 6.32 -9.04
C GLU A 39 -4.64 6.18 -7.71
N LEU A 40 -5.34 6.47 -6.61
CA LEU A 40 -4.85 6.25 -5.24
C LEU A 40 -5.70 5.18 -4.58
N LYS A 41 -5.04 4.18 -4.01
CA LYS A 41 -5.62 3.12 -3.18
C LYS A 41 -5.19 3.33 -1.74
N PHE A 42 -6.17 3.42 -0.85
CA PHE A 42 -5.94 3.54 0.59
C PHE A 42 -6.20 2.19 1.23
N LEU A 43 -5.23 1.73 2.03
CA LEU A 43 -5.24 0.39 2.60
C LEU A 43 -5.17 0.51 4.10
N HIS A 44 -6.16 -0.10 4.73
CA HIS A 44 -6.28 -0.17 6.17
C HIS A 44 -6.39 -1.64 6.54
N THR A 45 -5.27 -2.21 6.98
CA THR A 45 -5.17 -3.62 7.38
C THR A 45 -4.83 -3.69 8.86
N PRO A 46 -5.51 -4.56 9.65
CA PRO A 46 -5.46 -4.53 11.12
C PRO A 46 -4.09 -4.82 11.74
N ASN A 47 -3.08 -5.23 10.96
CA ASN A 47 -1.71 -5.50 11.42
C ASN A 47 -0.64 -4.65 10.71
N CYS A 48 -1.04 -3.68 9.89
CA CYS A 48 -0.10 -2.79 9.19
C CYS A 48 -0.48 -1.34 9.42
N PRO A 49 0.50 -0.42 9.40
CA PRO A 49 0.19 1.01 9.41
C PRO A 49 -0.65 1.37 8.18
N PHE A 50 -1.30 2.53 8.23
CA PHE A 50 -2.06 3.04 7.09
C PHE A 50 -1.17 3.16 5.85
N GLN A 51 -1.51 2.43 4.79
CA GLN A 51 -0.72 2.37 3.57
C GLN A 51 -1.46 3.04 2.42
N VAL A 52 -0.72 3.78 1.59
CA VAL A 52 -1.26 4.44 0.41
C VAL A 52 -0.49 3.92 -0.80
N ILE A 53 -1.19 3.36 -1.77
CA ILE A 53 -0.60 2.90 -3.03
C ILE A 53 -1.11 3.81 -4.14
N ALA A 54 -0.18 4.45 -4.85
CA ALA A 54 -0.48 5.17 -6.06
C ALA A 54 -0.21 4.30 -7.29
N LYS A 55 -1.23 4.15 -8.11
CA LYS A 55 -1.09 3.61 -9.45
C LYS A 55 -0.74 4.75 -10.39
N LEU A 56 0.44 4.68 -10.98
CA LEU A 56 0.93 5.64 -11.96
C LEU A 56 0.29 5.36 -13.33
N LYS A 57 0.31 6.37 -14.21
CA LYS A 57 -0.14 6.24 -15.61
C LYS A 57 0.62 5.18 -16.40
N ASN A 58 1.87 4.94 -16.02
CA ASN A 58 2.73 3.93 -16.65
C ASN A 58 2.43 2.51 -16.13
N ASN A 59 1.24 2.27 -15.55
CA ASN A 59 0.81 1.03 -14.91
C ASN A 59 1.70 0.56 -13.73
N LYS A 60 2.63 1.40 -13.29
CA LYS A 60 3.48 1.13 -12.14
C LYS A 60 2.75 1.48 -10.85
N GLU A 61 2.71 0.56 -9.90
CA GLU A 61 2.17 0.82 -8.56
C GLU A 61 3.33 1.13 -7.61
N VAL A 62 3.21 2.24 -6.88
CA VAL A 62 4.21 2.69 -5.90
C VAL A 62 3.52 3.05 -4.59
N CYS A 63 4.15 2.66 -3.50
CA CYS A 63 3.68 2.98 -2.16
C CYS A 63 4.11 4.40 -1.78
N ILE A 64 3.18 5.23 -1.33
CA ILE A 64 3.42 6.62 -0.96
C ILE A 64 3.26 6.79 0.55
N ASN A 65 4.11 7.61 1.15
CA ASN A 65 3.93 7.98 2.56
C ASN A 65 2.71 8.92 2.68
N PRO A 66 1.72 8.62 3.55
CA PRO A 66 0.60 9.53 3.84
C PRO A 66 1.00 10.95 4.27
N GLU A 67 2.22 11.14 4.77
CA GLU A 67 2.78 12.44 5.20
C GLU A 67 3.22 13.34 4.05
N THR A 68 3.08 12.89 2.80
CA THR A 68 3.50 13.66 1.63
C THR A 68 2.66 14.94 1.47
N LYS A 69 3.31 16.11 1.37
CA LYS A 69 2.64 17.43 1.33
C LYS A 69 1.50 17.54 0.32
N TRP A 70 1.70 17.07 -0.92
CA TRP A 70 0.66 17.16 -1.96
C TRP A 70 -0.54 16.26 -1.64
N LEU A 71 -0.32 15.10 -1.02
CA LEU A 71 -1.37 14.15 -0.65
C LEU A 71 -2.21 14.71 0.50
N GLN A 72 -1.58 15.33 1.50
CA GLN A 72 -2.29 16.04 2.55
C GLN A 72 -3.15 17.17 1.99
N GLN A 73 -2.62 17.95 1.04
CA GLN A 73 -3.39 19.01 0.39
C GLN A 73 -4.59 18.45 -0.40
N TYR A 74 -4.39 17.34 -1.11
CA TYR A 74 -5.45 16.66 -1.84
C TYR A 74 -6.60 16.23 -0.91
N LEU A 75 -6.27 15.58 0.21
CA LEU A 75 -7.26 15.15 1.21
C LEU A 75 -7.99 16.34 1.84
N ARG A 76 -7.26 17.42 2.22
CA ARG A 76 -7.87 18.65 2.74
C ARG A 76 -8.86 19.28 1.76
N ASN A 77 -8.48 19.37 0.49
CA ASN A 77 -9.34 19.92 -0.55
C ASN A 77 -10.59 19.05 -0.76
N ALA A 78 -10.45 17.72 -0.75
CA ALA A 78 -11.58 16.79 -0.86
C ALA A 78 -12.55 16.95 0.32
N MET A 79 -12.04 17.00 1.56
CA MET A 79 -12.86 17.21 2.76
C MET A 79 -13.58 18.57 2.74
N ASN A 80 -12.89 19.64 2.34
CA ASN A 80 -13.51 20.96 2.25
C ASN A 80 -14.61 21.00 1.19
N LYS A 81 -14.45 20.30 0.06
CA LYS A 81 -15.52 20.16 -0.95
C LYS A 81 -16.73 19.41 -0.39
N MET A 82 -16.52 18.31 0.34
CA MET A 82 -17.63 17.55 0.96
C MET A 82 -18.42 18.40 1.95
N LYS A 83 -17.73 19.16 2.82
CA LYS A 83 -18.40 20.08 3.77
C LYS A 83 -19.23 21.17 3.07
N LYS A 84 -18.70 21.76 2.00
CA LYS A 84 -19.43 22.77 1.20
C LYS A 84 -20.64 22.15 0.50
N ALA A 85 -20.51 20.94 -0.04
CA ALA A 85 -21.62 20.24 -0.67
C ALA A 85 -22.75 19.91 0.33
N GLN A 86 -22.40 19.53 1.56
CA GLN A 86 -23.37 19.30 2.63
C GLN A 86 -24.10 20.60 3.04
N GLN A 87 -23.41 21.73 3.08
CA GLN A 87 -24.01 23.04 3.38
C GLN A 87 -24.92 23.57 2.26
N GLN A 88 -24.76 23.10 1.02
CA GLN A 88 -25.64 23.46 -0.11
C GLN A 88 -26.88 22.56 -0.22
N GLN A 89 -26.97 21.49 0.59
CA GLN A 89 -28.13 20.58 0.64
C GLN A 89 -29.07 20.87 1.82
N SER A 90 -28.80 21.91 2.61
CA SER A 90 -29.58 22.36 3.77
C SER A 90 -30.20 23.72 3.55
#